data_AF-A0A1T5FX29-F1
#
_entry.id   AF-A0A1T5FX29-F1
#
_cell.length_a   1.000
_cell.length_b   1.000
_cell.length_c   1.000
_cell.angle_alpha   90.00
_cell.angle_beta   90.00
_cell.angle_gamma   90.00
#
_symmetry.space_group_name_H-M   'P 1'
#
loop_
_entity.id
_entity.type
_entity.pdbx_description
1 polymer ?
#
loop_
_entity_poly.entity_id
_entity_poly.type
_entity_poly.pdbx_seq_one_letter_code
_entity_poly.pdbx_strand_id
1 'polypeptide(L)'
;MKKSNIFAYIELTKLVEELRVSNASGQLKQKLKSQSAYFNIIEPRYFSDNLINEWEGILSLIKQKGVKVNEEGKVVSNAVSNTIDQLSDRECEVLVHKVYSLYDQVKQEFQ
;
A
#
# COMPACT_ATOMS: atom_id res chain seq x y z
N MET A 1 -10.40 -22.67 -3.47
CA MET A 1 -9.57 -21.51 -3.09
C MET A 1 -9.94 -20.37 -4.01
N LYS A 2 -10.24 -19.21 -3.46
CA LYS A 2 -10.55 -18.01 -4.22
C LYS A 2 -9.26 -17.45 -4.82
N LYS A 3 -9.28 -17.10 -6.12
CA LYS A 3 -8.19 -16.35 -6.78
C LYS A 3 -8.35 -14.85 -6.56
N SER A 4 -7.27 -14.10 -6.72
CA SER A 4 -7.32 -12.64 -6.70
C SER A 4 -8.20 -12.11 -7.83
N ASN A 5 -8.81 -10.96 -7.60
CA ASN A 5 -9.64 -10.26 -8.56
C ASN A 5 -8.74 -9.50 -9.54
N ILE A 6 -9.12 -9.48 -10.82
CA ILE A 6 -8.41 -8.73 -11.87
C ILE A 6 -8.25 -7.24 -11.52
N PHE A 7 -9.19 -6.66 -10.76
CA PHE A 7 -9.10 -5.31 -10.24
C PHE A 7 -7.85 -5.11 -9.36
N ALA A 8 -7.57 -6.02 -8.43
CA ALA A 8 -6.38 -5.95 -7.59
C ALA A 8 -5.10 -6.01 -8.43
N TYR A 9 -5.05 -6.88 -9.44
CA TYR A 9 -3.91 -6.96 -10.35
C TYR A 9 -3.69 -5.66 -11.12
N ILE A 10 -4.73 -5.07 -11.71
CA ILE A 10 -4.64 -3.82 -12.48
C ILE A 10 -4.18 -2.67 -11.59
N GLU A 11 -4.80 -2.48 -10.43
CA GLU A 11 -4.47 -1.36 -9.54
C GLU A 11 -3.09 -1.54 -8.89
N LEU A 12 -2.69 -2.77 -8.52
CA LEU A 12 -1.33 -3.03 -8.05
C LEU A 12 -0.28 -2.80 -9.13
N THR A 13 -0.58 -3.14 -10.39
CA THR A 13 0.34 -2.86 -11.50
C THR A 13 0.66 -1.37 -11.58
N LYS A 14 -0.38 -0.52 -11.59
CA LYS A 14 -0.23 0.94 -11.60
C LYS A 14 0.55 1.45 -10.40
N LEU A 15 0.22 0.96 -9.19
CA LEU A 15 0.93 1.33 -7.97
C LEU A 15 2.43 0.99 -8.07
N VAL A 16 2.75 -0.21 -8.52
CA VAL A 16 4.14 -0.67 -8.65
C VAL A 16 4.90 0.13 -9.71
N GLU A 17 4.28 0.44 -10.85
CA GLU A 17 4.88 1.28 -11.88
C GLU A 17 5.26 2.68 -11.33
N GLU A 18 4.33 3.33 -10.64
CA GLU A 18 4.58 4.65 -10.01
C GLU A 18 5.73 4.61 -9.00
N LEU A 19 5.82 3.54 -8.21
CA LEU A 19 6.89 3.35 -7.22
C LEU A 19 8.25 3.04 -7.88
N ARG A 20 8.28 2.32 -9.01
CA ARG A 20 9.51 1.93 -9.73
C ARG A 20 10.19 3.06 -10.50
N VAL A 21 9.45 4.07 -10.96
CA VAL A 21 9.94 5.12 -11.87
C VAL A 21 11.06 6.03 -11.30
N SER A 22 11.54 5.86 -10.06
CA SER A 22 12.62 6.70 -9.53
C SER A 22 13.68 5.94 -8.73
N ASN A 23 14.88 5.84 -9.31
CA ASN A 23 16.12 5.38 -8.67
C ASN A 23 16.78 6.44 -7.77
N ALA A 24 16.11 7.56 -7.48
CA ALA A 24 16.66 8.64 -6.66
C ALA A 24 16.29 8.43 -5.18
N SER A 25 17.26 7.94 -4.41
CA SER A 25 17.23 7.89 -2.94
C SER A 25 16.81 9.25 -2.38
N GLY A 26 15.64 9.32 -1.74
CA GLY A 26 15.09 10.55 -1.13
C GLY A 26 13.69 10.96 -1.58
N GLN A 27 13.18 10.42 -2.71
CA GLN A 27 11.82 10.73 -3.18
C GLN A 27 10.77 9.65 -2.87
N LEU A 28 11.19 8.49 -2.34
CA LEU A 28 10.33 7.33 -2.11
C LEU A 28 9.15 7.65 -1.19
N LYS A 29 9.40 8.37 -0.09
CA LYS A 29 8.36 8.81 0.84
C LYS A 29 7.32 9.67 0.15
N GLN A 30 7.73 10.67 -0.63
CA GLN A 30 6.81 11.56 -1.33
C GLN A 30 5.96 10.80 -2.35
N LYS A 31 6.55 9.83 -3.06
CA LYS A 31 5.80 8.95 -3.95
C LYS A 31 4.76 8.13 -3.21
N LEU A 32 5.15 7.43 -2.13
CA LEU A 32 4.21 6.67 -1.31
C LEU A 32 3.02 7.55 -0.86
N LYS A 33 3.28 8.80 -0.47
CA LYS A 33 2.21 9.76 -0.12
C LYS A 33 1.30 10.07 -1.29
N SER A 34 1.86 10.38 -2.45
CA SER A 34 1.07 10.63 -3.68
C SER A 34 0.23 9.42 -4.08
N GLN A 35 0.71 8.21 -3.78
CA GLN A 35 0.01 6.96 -4.05
C GLN A 35 -0.85 6.47 -2.87
N SER A 36 -1.02 7.26 -1.81
CA SER A 36 -1.76 6.85 -0.58
C SER A 36 -3.20 6.40 -0.85
N ALA A 37 -3.82 6.89 -1.92
CA ALA A 37 -5.16 6.49 -2.34
C ALA A 37 -5.26 5.00 -2.69
N TYR A 38 -4.21 4.39 -3.27
CA TYR A 38 -4.23 2.98 -3.65
C TYR A 38 -4.46 2.05 -2.45
N PHE A 39 -3.93 2.42 -1.28
CA PHE A 39 -4.11 1.67 -0.05
C PHE A 39 -5.52 1.77 0.56
N ASN A 40 -6.35 2.69 0.06
CA ASN A 40 -7.76 2.79 0.43
C ASN A 40 -8.67 2.09 -0.58
N ILE A 41 -8.34 2.11 -1.88
CA ILE A 41 -9.20 1.52 -2.93
C ILE A 41 -8.97 0.02 -3.14
N ILE A 42 -7.75 -0.47 -2.92
CA ILE A 42 -7.44 -1.89 -3.04
C ILE A 42 -7.80 -2.55 -1.71
N GLU A 43 -8.98 -3.16 -1.63
CA GLU A 43 -9.47 -3.81 -0.42
C GLU A 43 -8.95 -5.26 -0.29
N PRO A 44 -8.75 -5.78 0.94
CA PRO A 44 -8.36 -7.18 1.18
C PRO A 44 -9.23 -8.22 0.46
N ARG A 45 -10.54 -7.95 0.34
CA ARG A 45 -11.47 -8.83 -0.36
C ARG A 45 -11.16 -9.02 -1.85
N TYR A 46 -10.27 -8.25 -2.45
CA TYR A 46 -9.85 -8.45 -3.84
C TYR A 46 -8.72 -9.47 -3.99
N PHE A 47 -8.10 -9.94 -2.90
CA PHE A 47 -7.02 -10.92 -2.95
C PHE A 47 -7.54 -12.35 -2.79
N SER A 48 -6.70 -13.30 -3.21
CA SER A 48 -6.87 -14.72 -2.95
C SER A 48 -6.75 -15.03 -1.46
N ASP A 49 -7.23 -16.22 -1.07
CA ASP A 49 -7.16 -16.68 0.33
C ASP A 49 -5.69 -16.73 0.84
N ASN A 50 -4.73 -16.91 -0.06
CA ASN A 50 -3.30 -16.97 0.27
C ASN A 50 -2.67 -15.57 0.42
N LEU A 51 -3.18 -14.57 -0.31
CA LEU A 51 -2.56 -13.24 -0.40
C LEU A 51 -3.27 -12.17 0.43
N ILE A 52 -4.48 -12.47 0.92
CA ILE A 52 -5.26 -11.53 1.73
C ILE A 52 -4.50 -11.06 2.97
N ASN A 53 -3.88 -11.99 3.70
CA ASN A 53 -3.14 -11.70 4.93
C ASN A 53 -1.89 -10.84 4.66
N GLU A 54 -1.25 -11.01 3.50
CA GLU A 54 -0.10 -10.19 3.13
C GLU A 54 -0.51 -8.73 2.90
N TRP A 55 -1.60 -8.52 2.17
CA TRP A 55 -2.14 -7.17 1.97
C TRP A 55 -2.64 -6.55 3.27
N GLU A 56 -3.32 -7.30 4.12
CA GLU A 56 -3.74 -6.82 5.44
C GLU A 56 -2.53 -6.44 6.32
N GLY A 57 -1.45 -7.20 6.23
CA GLY A 57 -0.18 -6.86 6.87
C GLY A 57 0.37 -5.51 6.38
N ILE A 58 0.35 -5.26 5.06
CA ILE A 58 0.72 -3.95 4.49
C ILE A 58 -0.20 -2.84 5.00
N LEU A 59 -1.52 -3.06 4.99
CA LEU A 59 -2.50 -2.09 5.49
C LEU A 59 -2.32 -1.79 6.98
N SER A 60 -1.94 -2.79 7.78
CA SER A 60 -1.71 -2.61 9.22
C SER A 60 -0.53 -1.67 9.50
N LEU A 61 0.57 -1.80 8.74
CA LEU A 61 1.75 -0.93 8.86
C LEU A 61 1.44 0.54 8.58
N ILE A 62 0.56 0.81 7.61
CA ILE A 62 0.17 2.16 7.21
C ILE A 62 -1.03 2.72 8.00
N LYS A 63 -1.79 1.88 8.71
CA LYS A 63 -2.93 2.31 9.54
C LYS A 63 -2.58 2.45 11.01
N GLN A 64 -1.57 1.72 11.50
CA GLN A 64 -1.15 1.74 12.91
C GLN A 64 -0.80 3.14 13.44
N LYS A 65 -0.32 4.05 12.59
CA LYS A 65 0.08 5.41 13.00
C LYS A 65 -0.94 6.50 12.62
N GLY A 66 -2.12 6.12 12.11
CA GLY A 66 -2.89 6.98 11.20
C GLY A 66 -4.15 7.68 11.74
N VAL A 67 -4.62 7.44 12.97
CA VAL A 67 -5.84 8.13 13.44
C VAL A 67 -5.47 9.44 14.11
N LYS A 68 -5.44 10.53 13.32
CA LYS A 68 -5.46 11.90 13.85
C LYS A 68 -6.91 12.40 13.84
N VAL A 69 -7.52 12.38 15.02
CA VAL A 69 -8.80 13.04 15.28
C VAL A 69 -8.57 14.51 15.62
N ASN A 70 -9.40 15.41 15.13
CA ASN A 70 -9.41 16.80 15.62
C ASN A 70 -10.05 16.88 17.01
N GLU A 71 -10.06 18.09 17.56
CA GLU A 71 -10.67 18.43 18.86
C GLU A 71 -12.17 18.09 18.93
N GLU A 72 -12.84 17.88 17.78
CA GLU A 72 -14.23 17.44 17.67
C GLU A 72 -14.40 15.91 17.53
N GLY A 73 -13.31 15.14 17.59
CA GLY A 73 -13.33 13.69 17.39
C GLY A 73 -13.52 13.24 15.94
N LYS A 74 -13.49 14.15 14.95
CA LYS A 74 -13.56 13.82 13.52
C LYS A 74 -12.19 13.47 12.99
N VAL A 75 -12.11 12.52 12.06
CA VAL A 75 -10.87 12.14 11.37
C VAL A 75 -10.49 13.26 10.39
N VAL A 76 -9.34 13.91 10.59
CA VAL A 76 -8.97 15.15 9.85
C VAL A 76 -7.87 14.97 8.81
N SER A 77 -7.46 13.74 8.51
CA SER A 77 -6.44 13.51 7.47
C SER A 77 -6.50 12.10 6.93
N ASN A 78 -6.07 11.93 5.67
CA ASN A 78 -5.87 10.63 5.06
C ASN A 78 -4.83 9.86 5.89
N ALA A 79 -5.31 8.97 6.78
CA ALA A 79 -4.53 8.27 7.80
C ALA A 79 -3.26 7.61 7.25
N VAL A 80 -3.32 7.18 6.00
CA VAL A 80 -2.22 6.57 5.25
C VAL A 80 -1.12 7.59 4.94
N SER A 81 -1.45 8.77 4.42
CA SER A 81 -0.47 9.81 4.05
C SER A 81 0.31 10.31 5.26
N ASN A 82 -0.37 10.53 6.39
CA ASN A 82 0.28 10.91 7.65
C ASN A 82 1.19 9.82 8.19
N THR A 83 0.76 8.55 8.11
CA THR A 83 1.58 7.44 8.56
C THR A 83 2.85 7.36 7.74
N ILE A 84 2.75 7.54 6.42
CA ILE A 84 3.90 7.58 5.50
C ILE A 84 4.86 8.72 5.86
N ASP A 85 4.37 9.90 6.25
CA ASP A 85 5.22 11.00 6.72
C ASP A 85 6.10 10.61 7.92
N GLN A 86 5.55 9.80 8.82
CA GLN A 86 6.21 9.31 10.04
C GLN A 86 7.09 8.08 9.83
N LEU A 87 7.13 7.50 8.63
CA LEU A 87 8.05 6.41 8.33
C LEU A 87 9.46 6.96 8.11
N SER A 88 10.47 6.27 8.62
CA SER A 88 11.85 6.44 8.17
C SER A 88 12.01 5.99 6.72
N ASP A 89 13.09 6.41 6.05
CA ASP A 89 13.37 5.99 4.67
C ASP A 89 13.47 4.47 4.56
N ARG A 90 14.08 3.82 5.56
CA ARG A 90 14.14 2.35 5.67
C ARG A 90 12.75 1.71 5.80
N GLU A 91 11.84 2.29 6.59
CA GLU A 91 10.46 1.80 6.69
C GLU A 91 9.71 1.98 5.36
N CYS A 92 9.95 3.08 4.62
CA CYS A 92 9.41 3.28 3.28
C CYS A 92 9.92 2.22 2.29
N GLU A 93 11.22 1.90 2.32
CA GLU A 93 11.81 0.84 1.50
C GLU A 93 11.19 -0.52 1.80
N VAL A 94 11.08 -0.88 3.09
CA VAL A 94 10.45 -2.14 3.51
C VAL A 94 9.00 -2.23 3.05
N LEU A 95 8.22 -1.14 3.16
CA LEU A 95 6.85 -1.09 2.68
C LEU A 95 6.77 -1.34 1.18
N VAL A 96 7.63 -0.69 0.40
CA VAL A 96 7.67 -0.82 -1.07
C VAL A 96 8.09 -2.22 -1.49
N HIS A 97 9.08 -2.81 -0.83
CA HIS A 97 9.47 -4.20 -1.07
C HIS A 97 8.34 -5.19 -0.80
N LYS A 98 7.55 -4.98 0.26
CA LYS A 98 6.35 -5.79 0.54
C LYS A 98 5.32 -5.66 -0.59
N VAL A 99 5.06 -4.43 -1.07
CA VAL A 99 4.15 -4.19 -2.20
C VAL A 99 4.65 -4.88 -3.47
N TYR A 100 5.94 -4.83 -3.77
CA TYR A 100 6.53 -5.52 -4.92
C TYR A 100 6.40 -7.04 -4.80
N SER A 101 6.71 -7.60 -3.65
CA SER A 101 6.60 -9.05 -3.42
C SER A 101 5.16 -9.52 -3.57
N LEU A 102 4.19 -8.81 -2.99
CA LEU A 102 2.77 -9.12 -3.16
C LEU A 102 2.36 -9.03 -4.63
N TYR A 103 2.78 -7.99 -5.35
CA TYR A 103 2.48 -7.84 -6.78
C TYR A 103 3.02 -9.01 -7.61
N ASP A 104 4.25 -9.44 -7.36
CA ASP A 104 4.83 -10.58 -8.09
C ASP A 104 4.01 -11.86 -7.84
N GLN A 105 3.53 -12.09 -6.62
CA GLN A 105 2.65 -13.21 -6.29
C GLN A 105 1.28 -13.11 -6.96
N VAL A 106 0.63 -11.93 -6.91
CA VAL A 106 -0.66 -11.70 -7.59
C VAL A 106 -0.48 -11.94 -9.10
N LYS A 107 0.59 -11.44 -9.69
CA LYS A 107 0.89 -11.61 -11.12
C LYS A 107 0.95 -13.08 -11.53
N GLN A 108 1.55 -13.96 -10.71
CA GLN A 108 1.58 -15.40 -10.99
C GLN A 108 0.18 -16.03 -11.04
N GLU A 109 -0.84 -15.46 -10.38
CA GLU A 109 -2.21 -16.00 -10.44
C GLU A 109 -2.92 -15.75 -11.78
N PHE A 110 -2.40 -14.80 -12.59
CA PHE A 110 -2.93 -14.35 -13.89
C PHE A 110 -2.03 -14.75 -15.09
N GLN A 111 -0.94 -15.48 -14.85
CA GLN A 111 -0.12 -16.13 -15.87
C GLN A 111 -0.54 -17.59 -16.04
#